data_AF-A0A7W9GB69-F1
#
_entry.id   AF-A0A7W9GB69-F1
#
_cell.length_a   1.000
_cell.length_b   1.000
_cell.length_c   1.000
_cell.angle_alpha   90.00
_cell.angle_beta   90.00
_cell.angle_gamma   90.00
#
_symmetry.space_group_name_H-M   'P 1'
#
loop_
_entity.id
_entity.type
_entity.pdbx_description
1 polymer ?
#
loop_
_entity_poly.entity_id
_entity_poly.type
_entity_poly.pdbx_seq_one_letter_code
_entity_poly.pdbx_strand_id
1 'polypeptide(L)'
;MLRALAVSVAAGILSFGGASPAQASVTCPPEGAVCQEIRGVPGDHYYWFTIEPAPATAAFTFTVNGALTPGSLTTFTAGTALEGDFRPALVLVSGDRVCMRAGGLSGEYCATTP
;
A
#
# COMPACT_ATOMS: atom_id res chain seq x y z
N MET A 1 -69.72 8.68 6.47
CA MET A 1 -68.94 8.61 7.72
C MET A 1 -67.58 8.00 7.38
N LEU A 2 -66.48 8.59 7.89
CA LEU A 2 -65.05 8.17 7.83
C LEU A 2 -64.37 8.16 6.43
N ARG A 3 -63.37 9.02 6.13
CA ARG A 3 -61.92 9.01 6.52
C ARG A 3 -61.25 7.67 6.18
N ALA A 4 -60.05 7.54 5.59
CA ALA A 4 -58.93 8.43 5.28
C ALA A 4 -57.84 7.60 4.55
N LEU A 5 -56.96 8.25 3.76
CA LEU A 5 -55.52 8.00 3.44
C LEU A 5 -54.96 6.56 3.23
N ALA A 6 -53.88 6.27 2.50
CA ALA A 6 -53.03 6.86 1.45
C ALA A 6 -51.85 5.86 1.22
N VAL A 7 -51.11 6.04 0.12
CA VAL A 7 -49.70 5.61 -0.13
C VAL A 7 -49.41 4.10 -0.31
N SER A 8 -48.77 3.75 -1.44
CA SER A 8 -47.45 3.06 -1.54
C SER A 8 -47.24 2.51 -2.96
N VAL A 9 -46.05 2.38 -3.55
CA VAL A 9 -44.68 2.90 -3.42
C VAL A 9 -44.09 2.67 -4.83
N ALA A 10 -43.41 3.66 -5.40
CA ALA A 10 -42.71 3.50 -6.68
C ALA A 10 -41.50 2.56 -6.50
N ALA A 11 -41.52 1.40 -7.18
CA ALA A 11 -40.39 0.48 -7.22
C ALA A 11 -39.36 0.97 -8.26
N GLY A 12 -38.50 1.89 -7.85
CA GLY A 12 -37.25 2.17 -8.53
C GLY A 12 -36.11 1.50 -7.76
N ILE A 13 -35.50 0.45 -8.31
CA ILE A 13 -34.19 -0.01 -7.86
C ILE A 13 -33.26 0.06 -9.05
N LEU A 14 -32.41 1.08 -8.97
CA LEU A 14 -31.32 1.40 -9.87
C LEU A 14 -30.25 0.30 -9.79
N SER A 15 -29.68 0.00 -10.96
CA SER A 15 -28.50 -0.83 -11.13
C SER A 15 -27.32 -0.25 -10.33
N PHE A 16 -26.84 -0.98 -9.34
CA PHE A 16 -25.52 -0.70 -8.76
C PHE A 16 -24.52 -1.48 -9.60
N GLY A 17 -23.89 -0.79 -10.56
CA GLY A 17 -22.68 -1.28 -11.19
C GLY A 17 -21.66 -1.53 -10.08
N GLY A 18 -21.26 -2.80 -9.93
CA GLY A 18 -20.11 -3.15 -9.10
C GLY A 18 -18.90 -2.46 -9.71
N ALA A 19 -18.48 -1.36 -9.11
CA ALA A 19 -17.15 -0.83 -9.34
C ALA A 19 -16.18 -1.90 -8.82
N SER A 20 -15.65 -2.72 -9.73
CA SER A 20 -14.44 -3.49 -9.46
C SER A 20 -13.44 -2.54 -8.81
N PRO A 21 -12.79 -2.92 -7.69
CA PRO A 21 -11.69 -2.12 -7.20
C PRO A 21 -10.68 -2.08 -8.34
N ALA A 22 -10.53 -0.90 -8.95
CA ALA A 22 -9.44 -0.64 -9.86
C ALA A 22 -8.19 -0.96 -9.04
N GLN A 23 -7.57 -2.09 -9.36
CA GLN A 23 -6.24 -2.41 -8.85
C GLN A 23 -5.40 -1.20 -9.23
N ALA A 24 -5.06 -0.39 -8.24
CA ALA A 24 -4.22 0.77 -8.44
C ALA A 24 -2.90 0.19 -8.95
N SER A 25 -2.71 0.21 -10.27
CA SER A 25 -1.42 -0.04 -10.88
C SER A 25 -0.51 1.05 -10.32
N VAL A 26 0.27 0.73 -9.29
CA VAL A 26 1.22 1.68 -8.71
C VAL A 26 2.39 1.77 -9.68
N THR A 27 2.16 2.50 -10.77
CA THR A 27 3.24 3.04 -11.58
C THR A 27 3.90 4.11 -10.73
N CYS A 28 5.18 3.91 -10.41
CA CYS A 28 6.07 4.93 -9.88
C CYS A 28 5.69 6.32 -10.40
N PRO A 29 5.29 7.29 -9.55
CA PRO A 29 5.10 8.65 -10.02
C PRO A 29 6.44 9.18 -10.57
N PRO A 30 6.45 9.81 -11.75
CA PRO A 30 7.70 10.20 -12.44
C PRO A 30 8.58 11.20 -11.68
N GLU A 31 8.11 11.72 -10.55
CA GLU A 31 8.70 12.83 -9.82
C GLU A 31 9.25 12.43 -8.44
N GLY A 32 9.06 11.18 -8.00
CA GLY A 32 9.49 10.69 -6.69
C GLY A 32 10.78 9.90 -6.74
N ALA A 33 11.79 10.29 -5.93
CA ALA A 33 13.03 9.50 -5.77
C ALA A 33 12.80 8.11 -5.15
N VAL A 34 11.59 7.82 -4.66
CA VAL A 34 11.22 6.54 -4.06
C VAL A 34 9.86 6.10 -4.60
N CYS A 35 9.78 4.83 -4.97
CA CYS A 35 8.53 4.13 -5.20
C CYS A 35 8.38 3.02 -4.17
N GLN A 36 7.14 2.75 -3.75
CA GLN A 36 6.85 1.68 -2.82
C GLN A 36 5.45 1.13 -3.00
N GLU A 37 5.29 -0.15 -2.69
CA GLU A 37 3.99 -0.79 -2.65
C GLU A 37 4.02 -2.04 -1.75
N ILE A 38 2.84 -2.54 -1.39
CA ILE A 38 2.70 -3.89 -0.83
C ILE A 38 2.44 -4.85 -1.99
N ARG A 39 3.32 -5.84 -2.14
CA ARG A 39 3.19 -6.93 -3.11
C ARG A 39 2.91 -8.25 -2.42
N GLY A 40 2.61 -9.27 -3.21
CA GLY A 40 2.35 -10.62 -2.73
C GLY A 40 0.85 -10.93 -2.65
N VAL A 41 0.52 -11.90 -1.80
CA VAL A 41 -0.86 -12.38 -1.59
C VAL A 41 -1.14 -12.44 -0.09
N PRO A 42 -2.42 -12.50 0.35
CA PRO A 42 -2.76 -12.67 1.75
C PRO A 42 -2.00 -13.85 2.39
N GLY A 43 -1.28 -13.57 3.48
CA GLY A 43 -0.41 -14.54 4.16
C GLY A 43 1.08 -14.45 3.78
N ASP A 44 1.43 -13.82 2.65
CA ASP A 44 2.82 -13.61 2.19
C ASP A 44 3.01 -12.22 1.56
N HIS A 45 2.29 -11.22 2.06
CA HIS A 45 2.50 -9.84 1.64
C HIS A 45 3.86 -9.33 2.11
N TYR A 46 4.49 -8.50 1.29
CA TYR A 46 5.77 -7.88 1.59
C TYR A 46 5.82 -6.46 1.03
N TYR A 47 6.69 -5.63 1.61
CA TYR A 47 6.89 -4.26 1.17
C TYR A 47 8.00 -4.22 0.14
N TRP A 48 7.67 -3.81 -1.08
CA TRP A 48 8.62 -3.60 -2.17
C TRP A 48 8.92 -2.12 -2.30
N PHE A 49 10.16 -1.77 -2.64
CA PHE A 49 10.54 -0.41 -2.96
C PHE A 49 11.63 -0.31 -4.04
N THR A 50 11.69 0.86 -4.67
CA THR A 50 12.82 1.29 -5.51
C THR A 50 13.21 2.71 -5.14
N ILE A 51 14.51 3.00 -5.07
CA ILE A 51 15.07 4.32 -4.81
C ILE A 51 15.97 4.70 -5.99
N GLU A 52 15.69 5.85 -6.61
CA GLU A 52 16.48 6.38 -7.71
C GLU A 52 16.83 7.86 -7.49
N PRO A 53 18.12 8.23 -7.51
CA PRO A 53 19.29 7.36 -7.64
C PRO A 53 19.54 6.50 -6.40
N ALA A 54 20.23 5.37 -6.59
CA ALA A 54 20.65 4.48 -5.53
C ALA A 54 21.52 5.24 -4.52
N PRO A 55 21.15 5.25 -3.23
CA PRO A 55 21.95 5.92 -2.21
C PRO A 55 23.29 5.20 -1.99
N ALA A 56 24.36 5.96 -1.77
CA ALA A 56 25.71 5.41 -1.56
C ALA A 56 25.82 4.53 -0.31
N THR A 57 25.03 4.84 0.73
CA THR A 57 24.85 4.03 1.94
C THR A 57 23.40 4.09 2.34
N ALA A 58 22.75 2.94 2.50
CA ALA A 58 21.35 2.87 2.92
C ALA A 58 21.25 2.09 4.22
N ALA A 59 20.81 2.76 5.28
CA ALA A 59 20.35 2.12 6.49
C ALA A 59 18.83 2.20 6.50
N PHE A 60 18.15 1.06 6.57
CA PHE A 60 16.70 0.99 6.50
C PHE A 60 16.10 0.72 7.87
N THR A 61 14.95 1.34 8.13
CA THR A 61 14.12 1.06 9.29
C THR A 61 12.68 0.93 8.82
N PHE A 62 11.99 -0.08 9.33
CA PHE A 62 10.62 -0.38 8.97
C PHE A 62 9.71 -0.34 10.19
N THR A 63 8.51 0.18 9.98
CA THR A 63 7.41 0.07 10.94
C THR A 63 6.20 -0.55 10.28
N VAL A 64 5.40 -1.26 11.08
CA VAL A 64 4.05 -1.69 10.73
C VAL A 64 3.10 -1.02 11.72
N ASN A 65 2.14 -0.26 11.22
CA ASN A 65 1.20 0.53 12.02
C ASN A 65 1.91 1.43 13.06
N GLY A 66 3.09 1.96 12.70
CA GLY A 66 3.90 2.85 13.55
C GLY A 66 4.82 2.14 14.55
N ALA A 67 4.74 0.80 14.69
CA ALA A 67 5.63 0.04 15.57
C ALA A 67 6.84 -0.48 14.80
N LEU A 68 8.05 -0.28 15.35
CA LEU A 68 9.28 -0.86 14.79
C LEU A 68 9.13 -2.36 14.65
N THR A 69 9.31 -2.84 13.43
CA THR A 69 9.05 -4.24 13.08
C THR A 69 10.31 -4.87 12.48
N PRO A 70 10.83 -5.96 13.07
CA PRO A 70 11.93 -6.71 12.48
C PRO A 70 11.43 -7.53 11.28
N GLY A 71 12.35 -7.95 10.44
CA GLY A 71 12.06 -8.77 9.27
C GLY A 71 13.33 -9.06 8.48
N SER A 72 13.17 -9.73 7.35
CA SER A 72 14.25 -9.87 6.37
C SER A 72 14.16 -8.75 5.35
N LEU A 73 15.31 -8.18 5.02
CA LEU A 73 15.47 -7.20 3.97
C LEU A 73 16.43 -7.76 2.93
N THR A 74 16.01 -7.77 1.67
CA THR A 74 16.87 -8.05 0.52
C THR A 74 16.95 -6.80 -0.33
N THR A 75 18.15 -6.40 -0.73
CA THR A 75 18.34 -5.25 -1.62
C THR A 75 19.31 -5.61 -2.73
N PHE A 76 19.10 -5.04 -3.92
CA PHE A 76 20.03 -5.15 -5.03
C PHE A 76 20.02 -3.87 -5.87
N THR A 77 21.16 -3.54 -6.48
CA THR A 77 21.26 -2.40 -7.39
C THR A 77 20.90 -2.84 -8.80
N ALA A 78 19.97 -2.13 -9.43
CA ALA A 78 19.56 -2.31 -10.82
C ALA A 78 19.81 -1.00 -11.59
N GLY A 79 20.92 -0.96 -12.35
CA GLY A 79 21.35 0.27 -13.02
C GLY A 79 21.69 1.37 -12.01
N THR A 80 21.00 2.50 -12.10
CA THR A 80 21.12 3.65 -11.17
C THR A 80 20.20 3.55 -9.96
N ALA A 81 19.34 2.54 -9.88
CA ALA A 81 18.35 2.40 -8.81
C ALA A 81 18.74 1.32 -7.80
N LEU A 82 18.28 1.48 -6.56
CA LEU A 82 18.33 0.45 -5.52
C LEU A 82 16.92 -0.11 -5.35
N GLU A 83 16.76 -1.40 -5.58
CA GLU A 83 15.51 -2.12 -5.37
C GLU A 83 15.61 -2.95 -4.09
N GLY A 84 14.49 -3.12 -3.39
CA GLY A 84 14.48 -3.96 -2.21
C GLY A 84 13.10 -4.46 -1.80
N ASP A 85 13.15 -5.59 -1.09
CA ASP A 85 12.01 -6.28 -0.52
C ASP A 85 12.21 -6.42 0.99
N PHE A 86 11.25 -5.91 1.75
CA PHE A 86 11.16 -6.13 3.18
C PHE A 86 10.00 -7.09 3.49
N ARG A 87 10.33 -8.22 4.12
CA ARG A 87 9.37 -9.20 4.63
C ARG A 87 9.33 -9.10 6.16
N PRO A 88 8.27 -8.52 6.74
CA PRO A 88 8.12 -8.46 8.19
C PRO A 88 8.10 -9.86 8.80
N ALA A 89 8.58 -9.99 10.04
CA ALA A 89 8.48 -11.24 10.79
C ALA A 89 7.03 -11.60 11.20
N LEU A 90 6.12 -10.62 11.11
CA LEU A 90 4.69 -10.78 11.29
C LEU A 90 3.99 -10.90 9.93
N VAL A 91 2.85 -11.57 9.91
CA VAL A 91 1.99 -11.65 8.71
C VAL A 91 1.21 -10.34 8.58
N LEU A 92 1.33 -9.67 7.43
CA LEU A 92 0.56 -8.48 7.11
C LEU A 92 -0.87 -8.84 6.72
N VAL A 93 -1.84 -8.10 7.26
CA VAL A 93 -3.26 -8.23 6.93
C VAL A 93 -3.79 -6.95 6.25
N SER A 94 -4.93 -7.06 5.57
CA SER A 94 -5.55 -5.92 4.87
C SER A 94 -5.72 -4.73 5.82
N GLY A 95 -5.28 -3.56 5.36
CA GLY A 95 -5.27 -2.32 6.15
C GLY A 95 -3.99 -2.05 6.94
N ASP A 96 -3.07 -3.02 7.09
CA ASP A 96 -1.78 -2.76 7.72
C ASP A 96 -0.96 -1.79 6.90
N ARG A 97 -0.45 -0.73 7.56
CA ARG A 97 0.40 0.30 6.96
C ARG A 97 1.85 0.01 7.27
N VAL A 98 2.64 -0.32 6.24
CA VAL A 98 4.08 -0.51 6.35
C VAL A 98 4.77 0.77 5.91
N CYS A 99 5.74 1.23 6.69
CA CYS A 99 6.48 2.45 6.44
C CYS A 99 7.98 2.21 6.52
N MET A 100 8.70 2.70 5.51
CA MET A 100 10.15 2.67 5.41
C MET A 100 10.73 4.05 5.67
N ARG A 101 11.84 4.08 6.42
CA ARG A 101 12.77 5.21 6.47
C ARG A 101 14.14 4.72 6.01
N ALA A 102 14.77 5.46 5.10
CA ALA A 102 16.10 5.15 4.61
C ALA A 102 17.05 6.30 4.95
N GLY A 103 18.21 5.97 5.52
CA GLY A 103 19.28 6.93 5.75
C GLY A 103 19.69 7.62 4.46
N GLY A 104 19.86 8.94 4.49
CA GLY A 104 20.14 9.76 3.31
C GLY A 104 18.91 10.22 2.55
N LEU A 105 17.71 9.72 2.86
CA LEU A 105 16.45 10.24 2.34
C LEU A 105 15.67 11.00 3.42
N SER A 106 14.94 12.02 3.00
CA SER A 106 14.04 12.78 3.87
C SER A 106 12.63 12.22 3.83
N GLY A 107 12.12 11.80 4.98
CA GLY A 107 10.73 11.43 5.16
C GLY A 107 10.51 9.96 5.48
N GLU A 108 9.24 9.57 5.35
CA GLU A 108 8.75 8.22 5.57
C GLU A 108 7.93 7.81 4.35
N TYR A 109 8.21 6.64 3.82
CA TYR A 109 7.61 6.11 2.61
C TYR A 109 6.72 4.94 2.99
N CYS A 110 5.43 5.06 2.77
CA CYS A 110 4.47 4.08 3.27
C CYS A 110 3.62 3.48 2.16
N ALA A 111 3.21 2.24 2.39
CA ALA A 111 2.23 1.52 1.60
C ALA A 111 1.25 0.78 2.54
N THR A 112 0.03 0.57 2.06
CA THR A 112 -1.02 -0.13 2.83
C THR A 112 -1.33 -1.45 2.17
N THR A 113 -1.43 -2.50 2.97
CA THR A 113 -1.79 -3.84 2.51
C THR A 113 -3.22 -3.83 1.97
N PRO A 114 -3.46 -4.33 0.74
CA PRO A 114 -4.79 -4.34 0.13
C PRO A 114 -5.78 -5.24 0.89
#